data_AF-A0A8S2Y7A1-F1
#
_entry.id   AF-A0A8S2Y7A1-F1
#
_cell.length_a   1.000
_cell.length_b   1.000
_cell.length_c   1.000
_cell.angle_alpha   90.00
_cell.angle_beta   90.00
_cell.angle_gamma   90.00
#
_symmetry.space_group_name_H-M   'P 1'
#
loop_
_entity.id
_entity.type
_entity.pdbx_description
1 polymer ?
#
loop_
_entity_poly.entity_id
_entity_poly.type
_entity_poly.pdbx_seq_one_letter_code
_entity_poly.pdbx_strand_id
1 'polypeptide(L)'
;MNKRSTPGSQQQRPSASYRSSSVDVPRSANRSLVPTNSRNNALERVAKNPIRFHEENGMMVPDGYTARQIRPAARADVVTMARAMNHDFAPKAKAMFQSEIDAAHEAIEKDLYISYRQPGKDFDCYRIGSNGKCFCGHTLSEHVKFTGKVNRLKCQAASCTCDAFAYVPSRPDEVGEFWLTKRPGFDASTWRSKCKCGHPHDRHEPKHKRCKECSCSNFISNFSCAACNNHWEQHETFFERGSEREQQKLPT
;
A
#
# COMPACT_ATOMS: atom_id res chain seq x y z
N MET A 1 24.77 69.82 20.93
CA MET A 1 25.72 69.60 19.82
C MET A 1 25.82 68.10 19.54
N ASN A 2 25.58 67.75 18.28
CA ASN A 2 25.89 66.52 17.54
C ASN A 2 25.62 65.13 18.14
N LYS A 3 24.52 64.56 17.61
CA LYS A 3 24.28 63.15 17.33
C LYS A 3 25.47 62.52 16.58
N ARG A 4 25.84 61.29 16.93
CA ARG A 4 26.29 60.27 15.97
C ARG A 4 25.97 58.88 16.50
N SER A 5 24.89 58.36 15.94
CA SER A 5 24.49 56.96 15.97
C SER A 5 25.50 56.12 15.19
N THR A 6 26.01 55.05 15.79
CA THR A 6 26.79 54.02 15.10
C THR A 6 25.86 52.87 14.70
N PRO A 7 25.87 52.42 13.43
CA PRO A 7 24.98 51.37 12.94
C PRO A 7 25.54 49.97 13.24
N GLY A 8 24.61 49.03 13.44
CA GLY A 8 24.88 47.63 13.71
C GLY A 8 25.63 46.93 12.58
N SER A 9 26.57 46.07 12.96
CA SER A 9 27.28 45.18 12.06
C SER A 9 26.37 44.03 11.64
N GLN A 10 25.90 44.09 10.39
CA GLN A 10 25.43 42.91 9.69
C GLN A 10 26.63 41.99 9.44
N GLN A 11 26.67 40.85 10.12
CA GLN A 11 27.57 39.76 9.74
C GLN A 11 27.13 39.22 8.37
N GLN A 12 27.96 39.49 7.37
CA GLN A 12 27.84 38.98 6.01
C GLN A 12 27.98 37.45 6.03
N ARG A 13 27.01 36.76 5.44
CA ARG A 13 27.08 35.33 5.16
C ARG A 13 28.23 35.06 4.18
N PRO A 14 29.17 34.13 4.47
CA PRO A 14 30.12 33.71 3.46
C PRO A 14 29.41 32.85 2.41
N SER A 15 29.48 33.30 1.16
CA SER A 15 29.09 32.54 -0.03
C SER A 15 30.07 31.39 -0.27
N ALA A 16 29.76 30.20 0.26
CA ALA A 16 30.50 28.99 -0.03
C ALA A 16 30.11 28.47 -1.42
N SER A 17 31.02 28.63 -2.39
CA SER A 17 30.95 27.97 -3.69
C SER A 17 31.09 26.46 -3.50
N TYR A 18 30.03 25.70 -3.78
CA TYR A 18 30.06 24.25 -3.74
C TYR A 18 30.83 23.72 -4.97
N ARG A 19 32.13 23.48 -4.81
CA ARG A 19 32.90 22.66 -5.77
C ARG A 19 32.48 21.21 -5.56
N SER A 20 31.68 20.69 -6.49
CA SER A 20 31.39 19.27 -6.57
C SER A 20 32.64 18.55 -7.07
N SER A 21 33.33 17.86 -6.16
CA SER A 21 34.40 16.92 -6.49
C SER A 21 33.74 15.63 -6.97
N SER A 22 33.77 15.39 -8.29
CA SER A 22 33.34 14.14 -8.90
C SER A 22 34.32 13.03 -8.52
N VAL A 23 33.87 12.10 -7.69
CA VAL A 23 34.54 10.82 -7.48
C VAL A 23 34.08 9.89 -8.61
N ASP A 24 35.02 9.51 -9.47
CA ASP A 24 34.81 8.56 -10.57
C ASP A 24 34.42 7.18 -10.02
N VAL A 25 33.18 6.78 -10.28
CA VAL A 25 32.71 5.40 -10.10
C VAL A 25 32.70 4.74 -11.48
N PRO A 26 33.34 3.57 -11.66
CA PRO A 26 33.39 2.89 -12.95
C PRO A 26 31.98 2.51 -13.43
N ARG A 27 31.61 3.04 -14.59
CA ARG A 27 30.32 2.87 -15.24
C ARG A 27 30.23 1.45 -15.82
N SER A 28 29.68 0.51 -15.06
CA SER A 28 29.32 -0.82 -15.58
C SER A 28 28.28 -0.65 -16.70
N ALA A 29 28.65 -1.10 -17.90
CA ALA A 29 27.91 -0.94 -19.12
C ALA A 29 26.74 -1.94 -19.21
N ASN A 30 25.64 -1.68 -18.50
CA ASN A 30 24.33 -2.23 -18.87
C ASN A 30 23.64 -1.29 -19.85
N ARG A 31 24.11 -1.31 -21.09
CA ARG A 31 23.44 -0.66 -22.21
C ARG A 31 22.28 -1.56 -22.61
N SER A 32 21.09 -1.31 -22.08
CA SER A 32 19.87 -1.92 -22.61
C SER A 32 19.76 -1.55 -24.09
N LEU A 33 20.04 -2.51 -24.97
CA LEU A 33 19.83 -2.37 -26.40
C LEU A 33 18.32 -2.29 -26.64
N VAL A 34 17.79 -1.08 -26.79
CA VAL A 34 16.44 -0.89 -27.33
C VAL A 34 16.51 -1.30 -28.80
N PRO A 35 15.73 -2.28 -29.27
CA PRO A 35 15.72 -2.63 -30.68
C PRO A 35 15.31 -1.41 -31.52
N THR A 36 16.17 -1.00 -32.43
CA THR A 36 15.96 0.12 -33.37
C THR A 36 14.70 -0.04 -34.22
N ASN A 37 14.19 -1.27 -34.38
CA ASN A 37 12.91 -1.58 -35.04
C ASN A 37 11.65 -1.11 -34.29
N SER A 38 11.74 -0.70 -33.03
CA SER A 38 10.56 -0.25 -32.26
C SER A 38 10.11 1.16 -32.67
N ARG A 39 11.05 2.04 -33.05
CA ARG A 39 10.74 3.40 -33.55
C ARG A 39 10.07 3.37 -34.92
N ASN A 40 10.54 2.53 -35.83
CA ASN A 40 9.97 2.42 -37.17
C ASN A 40 8.55 1.83 -37.13
N ASN A 41 8.30 0.85 -36.26
CA ASN A 41 6.95 0.31 -36.04
C ASN A 41 5.98 1.32 -35.43
N ALA A 42 6.44 2.18 -34.51
CA ALA A 42 5.59 3.22 -33.92
C ALA A 42 5.21 4.29 -34.96
N LEU A 43 6.18 4.74 -35.78
CA LEU A 43 5.92 5.71 -36.85
C LEU A 43 5.05 5.13 -37.96
N GLU A 44 5.22 3.86 -38.34
CA GLU A 44 4.32 3.19 -39.29
C GLU A 44 2.89 3.03 -38.75
N ARG A 45 2.72 2.77 -37.45
CA ARG A 45 1.38 2.70 -36.82
C ARG A 45 0.67 4.05 -36.82
N VAL A 46 1.41 5.13 -36.57
CA VAL A 46 0.89 6.51 -36.62
C VAL A 46 0.54 6.92 -38.06
N ALA A 47 1.32 6.47 -39.05
CA ALA A 47 1.04 6.73 -40.47
C ALA A 47 -0.17 5.93 -41.01
N LYS A 48 -0.41 4.72 -40.49
CA LYS A 48 -1.51 3.83 -40.93
C LYS A 48 -2.86 4.15 -40.29
N ASN A 49 -2.88 4.75 -39.09
CA ASN A 49 -4.09 5.22 -38.42
C ASN A 49 -3.91 6.68 -37.99
N PRO A 50 -4.18 7.66 -38.88
CA PRO A 50 -4.16 9.06 -38.50
C PRO A 50 -5.21 9.31 -37.41
N ILE A 51 -4.80 9.99 -36.33
CA ILE A 51 -5.72 10.46 -35.30
C ILE A 51 -6.65 11.47 -35.98
N ARG A 52 -7.90 11.05 -36.21
CA ARG A 52 -8.95 11.93 -36.72
C ARG A 52 -9.49 12.75 -35.55
N PHE A 53 -9.95 13.95 -35.84
CA PHE A 53 -10.54 14.83 -34.84
C PHE A 53 -11.97 15.15 -35.27
N HIS A 54 -12.89 15.18 -34.33
CA HIS A 54 -14.22 15.73 -34.52
C HIS A 54 -14.43 16.90 -33.56
N GLU A 55 -15.37 17.76 -33.90
CA GLU A 55 -15.72 18.91 -33.07
C GLU A 55 -16.82 18.52 -32.09
N GLU A 56 -16.53 18.59 -30.80
CA GLU A 56 -17.50 18.34 -29.72
C GLU A 56 -17.50 19.55 -28.76
N ASN A 57 -18.64 20.21 -28.60
CA ASN A 57 -18.80 21.40 -27.75
C ASN A 57 -17.77 22.52 -28.01
N GLY A 58 -17.37 22.75 -29.26
CA GLY A 58 -16.39 23.76 -29.66
C GLY A 58 -14.93 23.39 -29.36
N MET A 59 -14.65 22.12 -29.04
CA MET A 59 -13.30 21.58 -28.87
C MET A 59 -13.02 20.51 -29.93
N MET A 60 -11.82 20.53 -30.52
CA MET A 60 -11.33 19.47 -31.40
C MET A 60 -10.90 18.26 -30.55
N VAL A 61 -11.69 17.18 -30.59
CA VAL A 61 -11.45 15.96 -29.81
C VAL A 61 -10.98 14.84 -30.74
N PRO A 62 -9.87 14.13 -30.42
CA PRO A 62 -9.48 12.93 -31.15
C PRO A 62 -10.59 11.86 -31.17
N ASP A 63 -10.81 11.24 -32.32
CA ASP A 63 -11.72 10.11 -32.47
C ASP A 63 -11.31 8.96 -31.55
N GLY A 64 -12.27 8.47 -30.76
CA GLY A 64 -12.05 7.44 -29.74
C GLY A 64 -11.57 7.98 -28.39
N TYR A 65 -11.38 9.29 -28.23
CA TYR A 65 -11.08 9.91 -26.94
C TYR A 65 -12.33 10.56 -26.35
N THR A 66 -12.82 10.04 -25.24
CA THR A 66 -13.90 10.69 -24.48
C THR A 66 -13.30 11.75 -23.56
N ALA A 67 -13.52 13.03 -23.84
CA ALA A 67 -13.19 14.09 -22.91
C ALA A 67 -14.11 14.02 -21.68
N ARG A 68 -13.55 13.78 -20.49
CA ARG A 68 -14.37 13.88 -19.26
C ARG A 68 -14.72 15.34 -19.01
N GLN A 69 -16.01 15.64 -18.94
CA GLN A 69 -16.48 16.95 -18.52
C GLN A 69 -16.02 17.24 -17.09
N ILE A 70 -15.26 18.33 -16.90
CA ILE A 70 -14.86 18.80 -15.58
C ILE A 70 -16.08 19.50 -14.96
N ARG A 71 -16.74 18.82 -14.02
CA ARG A 71 -17.84 19.42 -13.25
C ARG A 71 -17.25 20.10 -12.01
N PRO A 72 -17.49 21.41 -11.81
CA PRO A 72 -17.06 22.07 -10.59
C PRO A 72 -17.76 21.46 -9.37
N ALA A 73 -17.05 21.37 -8.26
CA ALA A 73 -17.60 20.90 -7.01
C ALA A 73 -18.62 21.92 -6.47
N ALA A 74 -19.74 21.45 -5.92
CA ALA A 74 -20.72 22.32 -5.29
C ALA A 74 -20.18 23.05 -4.05
N ARG A 75 -19.16 22.46 -3.39
CA ARG A 75 -18.50 22.97 -2.19
C ARG A 75 -17.00 22.72 -2.27
N ALA A 76 -16.22 23.59 -1.64
CA ALA A 76 -14.76 23.50 -1.57
C ALA A 76 -14.26 22.50 -0.50
N ASP A 77 -14.87 21.30 -0.47
CA ASP A 77 -14.43 20.20 0.39
C ASP A 77 -13.91 19.03 -0.46
N VAL A 78 -12.96 18.28 0.10
CA VAL A 78 -12.23 17.23 -0.61
C VAL A 78 -13.17 16.13 -1.11
N VAL A 79 -14.21 15.80 -0.35
CA VAL A 79 -15.15 14.72 -0.71
C VAL A 79 -16.06 15.16 -1.85
N THR A 80 -16.62 16.37 -1.79
CA THR A 80 -17.44 16.93 -2.86
C THR A 80 -16.62 17.12 -4.13
N MET A 81 -15.36 17.54 -4.02
CA MET A 81 -14.42 17.62 -5.15
C MET A 81 -14.13 16.24 -5.75
N ALA A 82 -13.82 15.23 -4.93
CA ALA A 82 -13.56 13.87 -5.39
C ALA A 82 -14.78 13.26 -6.10
N ARG A 83 -16.00 13.49 -5.59
CA ARG A 83 -17.27 13.07 -6.22
C ARG A 83 -17.52 13.79 -7.55
N ALA A 84 -17.22 15.08 -7.63
CA ALA A 84 -17.37 15.84 -8.87
C ALA A 84 -16.40 15.37 -9.97
N MET A 85 -15.18 14.96 -9.60
CA MET A 85 -14.18 14.45 -10.53
C MET A 85 -14.36 12.95 -10.89
N ASN A 86 -15.00 12.16 -10.02
CA ASN A 86 -15.20 10.73 -10.20
C ASN A 86 -16.63 10.34 -9.84
N HIS A 87 -17.45 10.09 -10.86
CA HIS A 87 -18.86 9.69 -10.69
C HIS A 87 -19.02 8.41 -9.85
N ASP A 88 -18.02 7.53 -9.88
CA ASP A 88 -17.98 6.27 -9.14
C ASP A 88 -17.11 6.33 -7.87
N PHE A 89 -16.80 7.53 -7.36
CA PHE A 89 -16.00 7.71 -6.15
C PHE A 89 -16.58 6.96 -4.95
N ALA A 90 -17.86 7.19 -4.64
CA ALA A 90 -18.52 6.63 -3.46
C ALA A 90 -18.55 5.09 -3.45
N PRO A 91 -19.00 4.40 -4.52
CA PRO A 91 -18.99 2.93 -4.53
C PRO A 91 -17.57 2.36 -4.47
N LYS A 92 -16.58 2.99 -5.12
CA LYS A 92 -15.18 2.55 -5.04
C LYS A 92 -14.58 2.71 -3.65
N ALA A 93 -14.81 3.85 -3.01
CA ALA A 93 -14.36 4.10 -1.64
C ALA A 93 -14.99 3.10 -0.68
N LYS A 94 -16.31 2.86 -0.80
CA LYS A 94 -16.99 1.83 -0.02
C LYS A 94 -16.37 0.46 -0.21
N ALA A 95 -16.15 0.02 -1.46
CA ALA A 95 -15.56 -1.29 -1.75
C ALA A 95 -14.12 -1.45 -1.20
N MET A 96 -13.34 -0.37 -1.17
CA MET A 96 -11.99 -0.37 -0.61
C MET A 96 -12.01 -0.57 0.91
N PHE A 97 -12.88 0.13 1.64
CA PHE A 97 -12.94 0.09 3.10
C PHE A 97 -13.91 -0.96 3.66
N GLN A 98 -14.66 -1.68 2.83
CA GLN A 98 -15.70 -2.61 3.28
C GLN A 98 -15.15 -3.69 4.22
N SER A 99 -13.98 -4.27 3.95
CA SER A 99 -13.39 -5.28 4.84
C SER A 99 -13.04 -4.73 6.22
N GLU A 100 -12.62 -3.47 6.31
CA GLU A 100 -12.31 -2.81 7.58
C GLU A 100 -13.59 -2.44 8.34
N ILE A 101 -14.64 -2.02 7.61
CA ILE A 101 -15.97 -1.77 8.17
C ILE A 101 -16.54 -3.07 8.74
N ASP A 102 -16.52 -4.17 7.97
CA ASP A 102 -17.01 -5.47 8.41
C ASP A 102 -16.23 -5.97 9.63
N ALA A 103 -14.89 -5.83 9.62
CA ALA A 103 -14.05 -6.17 10.76
C ALA A 103 -14.38 -5.34 12.02
N ALA A 104 -14.68 -4.04 11.87
CA ALA A 104 -15.09 -3.20 12.98
C ALA A 104 -16.45 -3.62 13.57
N HIS A 105 -17.42 -3.95 12.71
CA HIS A 105 -18.71 -4.49 13.16
C HIS A 105 -18.55 -5.82 13.91
N GLU A 106 -17.75 -6.74 13.37
CA GLU A 106 -17.46 -8.02 14.02
C GLU A 106 -16.78 -7.84 15.39
N ALA A 107 -15.86 -6.88 15.51
CA ALA A 107 -15.16 -6.60 16.76
C ALA A 107 -16.10 -6.09 17.84
N ILE A 108 -17.01 -5.17 17.50
CA ILE A 108 -18.04 -4.63 18.41
C ILE A 108 -19.01 -5.73 18.84
N GLU A 109 -19.50 -6.53 17.89
CA GLU A 109 -20.48 -7.60 18.18
C GLU A 109 -19.90 -8.68 19.10
N LYS A 110 -18.63 -9.04 18.91
CA LYS A 110 -17.98 -10.15 19.62
C LYS A 110 -17.18 -9.71 20.85
N ASP A 111 -17.04 -8.41 21.08
CA ASP A 111 -16.07 -7.82 22.04
C ASP A 111 -14.66 -8.41 21.88
N LEU A 112 -14.23 -8.55 20.62
CA LEU A 112 -12.92 -9.12 20.26
C LEU A 112 -12.29 -8.32 19.13
N TYR A 113 -11.32 -7.50 19.50
CA TYR A 113 -10.55 -6.66 18.60
C TYR A 113 -9.32 -7.41 18.15
N ILE A 114 -9.25 -7.66 16.84
CA ILE A 114 -8.12 -8.33 16.23
C ILE A 114 -7.40 -7.29 15.39
N SER A 115 -6.21 -6.91 15.82
CA SER A 115 -5.48 -5.82 15.20
C SER A 115 -4.11 -6.20 14.71
N TYR A 116 -3.71 -5.56 13.62
CA TYR A 116 -2.36 -5.60 13.08
C TYR A 116 -1.69 -4.29 13.45
N ARG A 117 -0.68 -4.34 14.31
CA ARG A 117 0.06 -3.15 14.73
C ARG A 117 1.52 -3.49 15.02
N GLN A 118 2.34 -2.45 15.01
CA GLN A 118 3.68 -2.55 15.56
C GLN A 118 3.58 -2.56 17.09
N PRO A 119 4.30 -3.45 17.80
CA PRO A 119 4.37 -3.41 19.25
C PRO A 119 4.82 -2.04 19.77
N GLY A 120 4.13 -1.51 20.77
CA GLY A 120 4.43 -0.20 21.38
C GLY A 120 3.88 1.03 20.64
N LYS A 121 2.96 0.84 19.68
CA LYS A 121 2.19 1.94 19.07
C LYS A 121 0.78 2.00 19.64
N ASP A 122 0.26 3.22 19.76
CA ASP A 122 -1.06 3.51 20.34
C ASP A 122 -2.20 3.48 19.30
N PHE A 123 -1.91 3.02 18.08
CA PHE A 123 -2.88 2.91 17.01
C PHE A 123 -2.69 1.60 16.24
N ASP A 124 -3.79 1.07 15.72
CA ASP A 124 -3.77 -0.10 14.86
C ASP A 124 -3.52 0.31 13.42
N CYS A 125 -2.66 -0.45 12.73
CA CYS A 125 -2.39 -0.22 11.32
C CYS A 125 -3.49 -0.82 10.43
N TYR A 126 -4.12 -1.90 10.89
CA TYR A 126 -5.24 -2.54 10.20
C TYR A 126 -6.10 -3.33 11.20
N ARG A 127 -7.42 -3.33 11.00
CA ARG A 127 -8.37 -4.17 11.76
C ARG A 127 -8.67 -5.44 10.95
N ILE A 128 -8.58 -6.59 11.61
CA ILE A 128 -8.67 -7.90 10.95
C ILE A 128 -10.03 -8.53 11.29
N GLY A 129 -10.83 -8.81 10.25
CA GLY A 129 -12.07 -9.57 10.39
C GLY A 129 -11.89 -11.07 10.17
N SER A 130 -12.98 -11.83 10.18
CA SER A 130 -12.96 -13.29 9.97
C SER A 130 -12.34 -13.73 8.64
N ASN A 131 -12.40 -12.87 7.62
CA ASN A 131 -11.87 -13.13 6.28
C ASN A 131 -10.36 -12.83 6.14
N GLY A 132 -9.72 -12.26 7.16
CA GLY A 132 -8.30 -11.95 7.14
C GLY A 132 -7.45 -13.19 6.91
N LYS A 133 -6.41 -13.07 6.06
CA LYS A 133 -5.52 -14.17 5.73
C LYS A 133 -4.35 -14.27 6.70
N CYS A 134 -4.09 -15.48 7.16
CA CYS A 134 -2.87 -15.84 7.86
C CYS A 134 -1.73 -16.04 6.87
N PHE A 135 -0.48 -15.92 7.33
CA PHE A 135 0.72 -16.24 6.57
C PHE A 135 0.73 -17.66 6.00
N CYS A 136 -0.04 -18.60 6.57
CA CYS A 136 -0.22 -19.93 5.99
C CYS A 136 -1.18 -20.00 4.80
N GLY A 137 -1.87 -18.91 4.44
CA GLY A 137 -2.84 -18.81 3.34
C GLY A 137 -4.31 -19.05 3.74
N HIS A 138 -4.55 -19.58 4.95
CA HIS A 138 -5.88 -19.84 5.50
C HIS A 138 -6.49 -18.59 6.15
N THR A 139 -7.81 -18.51 6.21
CA THR A 139 -8.53 -17.41 6.87
C THR A 139 -8.47 -17.53 8.39
N LEU A 140 -8.73 -16.43 9.09
CA LEU A 140 -8.86 -16.43 10.54
C LEU A 140 -9.95 -17.40 11.03
N SER A 141 -11.06 -17.52 10.31
CA SER A 141 -12.14 -18.47 10.62
C SER A 141 -11.72 -19.95 10.58
N GLU A 142 -10.65 -20.29 9.84
CA GLU A 142 -10.07 -21.63 9.77
C GLU A 142 -9.05 -21.89 10.89
N HIS A 143 -8.85 -20.94 11.80
CA HIS A 143 -8.02 -21.11 12.99
C HIS A 143 -8.88 -21.36 14.23
N VAL A 144 -8.26 -21.96 15.25
CA VAL A 144 -8.91 -22.19 16.54
C VAL A 144 -9.45 -20.87 17.09
N LYS A 145 -10.68 -20.87 17.60
CA LYS A 145 -11.31 -19.68 18.16
C LYS A 145 -10.54 -19.18 19.38
N PHE A 146 -10.48 -17.86 19.53
CA PHE A 146 -9.89 -17.22 20.69
C PHE A 146 -10.75 -17.48 21.95
N THR A 147 -10.13 -18.02 22.98
CA THR A 147 -10.79 -18.34 24.28
C THR A 147 -10.30 -17.45 25.43
N GLY A 148 -9.47 -16.44 25.16
CA GLY A 148 -8.94 -15.53 26.18
C GLY A 148 -7.68 -16.00 26.90
N LYS A 149 -7.27 -17.27 26.76
CA LYS A 149 -6.09 -17.83 27.45
C LYS A 149 -4.87 -18.03 26.55
N VAL A 150 -5.06 -18.09 25.24
CA VAL A 150 -4.01 -18.44 24.28
C VAL A 150 -4.12 -17.54 23.05
N ASN A 151 -3.12 -16.70 22.81
CA ASN A 151 -3.02 -15.85 21.62
C ASN A 151 -2.45 -16.61 20.41
N ARG A 152 -2.10 -17.90 20.60
CA ARG A 152 -1.60 -18.79 19.55
C ARG A 152 -2.76 -19.58 18.94
N LEU A 153 -3.51 -18.92 18.07
CA LEU A 153 -4.59 -19.56 17.32
C LEU A 153 -3.98 -20.48 16.26
N LYS A 154 -3.94 -21.79 16.49
CA LYS A 154 -3.44 -22.77 15.50
C LYS A 154 -4.44 -22.90 14.35
N CYS A 155 -3.94 -23.16 13.14
CA CYS A 155 -4.83 -23.48 12.01
C CYS A 155 -5.42 -24.88 12.16
N GLN A 156 -6.69 -25.02 11.79
CA GLN A 156 -7.44 -26.27 11.82
C GLN A 156 -7.49 -26.97 10.45
N ALA A 157 -6.98 -26.33 9.40
CA ALA A 157 -6.91 -26.92 8.07
C ALA A 157 -6.01 -28.18 8.09
N ALA A 158 -6.47 -29.23 7.40
CA ALA A 158 -5.72 -30.47 7.28
C ALA A 158 -4.32 -30.18 6.71
N SER A 159 -3.28 -30.81 7.28
CA SER A 159 -1.87 -30.67 6.89
C SER A 159 -1.22 -29.29 7.09
N CYS A 160 -1.89 -28.31 7.69
CA CYS A 160 -1.27 -27.03 8.00
C CYS A 160 -0.40 -27.13 9.26
N THR A 161 0.85 -26.64 9.20
CA THR A 161 1.82 -26.67 10.30
C THR A 161 1.98 -25.33 11.02
N CYS A 162 1.10 -24.35 10.78
CA CYS A 162 1.24 -23.06 11.44
C CYS A 162 0.84 -23.12 12.92
N ASP A 163 1.67 -22.50 13.76
CA ASP A 163 1.50 -22.54 15.22
C ASP A 163 0.64 -21.40 15.77
N ALA A 164 0.50 -20.30 15.03
CA ALA A 164 -0.29 -19.14 15.42
C ALA A 164 -0.77 -18.40 14.18
N PHE A 165 -1.90 -17.71 14.32
CA PHE A 165 -2.38 -16.77 13.32
C PHE A 165 -1.42 -15.57 13.24
N ALA A 166 -0.88 -15.35 12.05
CA ALA A 166 -0.05 -14.20 11.73
C ALA A 166 -0.63 -13.54 10.49
N TYR A 167 -1.29 -12.38 10.66
CA TYR A 167 -1.93 -11.70 9.55
C TYR A 167 -0.92 -11.38 8.44
N VAL A 168 -1.30 -11.67 7.20
CA VAL A 168 -0.56 -11.24 6.02
C VAL A 168 -1.52 -10.50 5.10
N PRO A 169 -1.14 -9.32 4.58
CA PRO A 169 -1.92 -8.67 3.56
C PRO A 169 -2.14 -9.59 2.36
N SER A 170 -3.39 -9.65 1.92
CA SER A 170 -3.88 -10.49 0.83
C SER A 170 -4.41 -9.68 -0.35
N ARG A 171 -4.52 -8.35 -0.18
CA ARG A 171 -4.90 -7.44 -1.25
C ARG A 171 -3.85 -6.33 -1.41
N PRO A 172 -3.67 -5.80 -2.63
CA PRO A 172 -2.72 -4.73 -2.88
C PRO A 172 -3.08 -3.41 -2.16
N ASP A 173 -4.36 -3.13 -1.93
CA ASP A 173 -4.80 -1.91 -1.24
C ASP A 173 -4.41 -1.89 0.25
N GLU A 174 -4.31 -3.04 0.90
CA GLU A 174 -3.88 -3.18 2.31
C GLU A 174 -2.41 -2.76 2.53
N VAL A 175 -1.60 -2.73 1.45
CA VAL A 175 -0.19 -2.35 1.46
C VAL A 175 0.08 -1.07 0.66
N GLY A 176 -0.97 -0.32 0.34
CA GLY A 176 -0.85 0.95 -0.38
C GLY A 176 -0.57 0.79 -1.88
N GLU A 177 -0.49 -0.43 -2.42
CA GLU A 177 -0.26 -0.72 -3.84
C GLU A 177 -1.55 -0.70 -4.68
N PHE A 178 -2.52 0.14 -4.32
CA PHE A 178 -3.85 0.20 -4.96
C PHE A 178 -3.79 0.46 -6.47
N TRP A 179 -2.71 1.06 -6.98
CA TRP A 179 -2.51 1.29 -8.41
C TRP A 179 -2.37 -0.01 -9.23
N LEU A 180 -2.00 -1.13 -8.60
CA LEU A 180 -1.92 -2.43 -9.28
C LEU A 180 -3.26 -2.86 -9.83
N THR A 181 -4.35 -2.57 -9.11
CA THR A 181 -5.73 -2.89 -9.53
C THR A 181 -6.17 -2.20 -10.81
N LYS A 182 -5.47 -1.13 -11.22
CA LYS A 182 -5.76 -0.37 -12.44
C LYS A 182 -4.98 -0.88 -13.65
N ARG A 183 -4.04 -1.82 -13.47
CA ARG A 183 -3.24 -2.34 -14.58
C ARG A 183 -4.09 -3.26 -15.45
N PRO A 184 -4.04 -3.12 -16.79
CA PRO A 184 -4.70 -4.05 -17.69
C PRO A 184 -4.25 -5.50 -17.42
N GLY A 185 -5.20 -6.43 -17.30
CA GLY A 185 -4.93 -7.84 -17.03
C GLY A 185 -4.50 -8.17 -15.60
N PHE A 186 -4.65 -7.25 -14.65
CA PHE A 186 -4.40 -7.55 -13.23
C PHE A 186 -5.54 -8.38 -12.64
N ASP A 187 -5.20 -9.50 -12.01
CA ASP A 187 -6.13 -10.35 -11.26
C ASP A 187 -5.82 -10.26 -9.76
N ALA A 188 -6.76 -9.69 -9.00
CA ALA A 188 -6.63 -9.54 -7.56
C ALA A 188 -6.57 -10.88 -6.82
N SER A 189 -7.17 -11.95 -7.36
CA SER A 189 -7.22 -13.27 -6.71
C SER A 189 -5.86 -13.97 -6.68
N THR A 190 -4.97 -13.63 -7.60
CA THR A 190 -3.61 -14.18 -7.71
C THR A 190 -2.57 -13.37 -6.96
N TRP A 191 -2.92 -12.16 -6.49
CA TRP A 191 -1.99 -11.31 -5.77
C TRP A 191 -1.59 -11.95 -4.44
N ARG A 192 -0.30 -11.94 -4.16
CA ARG A 192 0.28 -12.40 -2.91
C ARG A 192 1.36 -11.41 -2.51
N SER A 193 1.41 -11.12 -1.22
CA SER A 193 2.48 -10.33 -0.62
C SER A 193 3.84 -10.99 -0.85
N LYS A 194 4.82 -10.20 -1.31
CA LYS A 194 6.14 -10.68 -1.73
C LYS A 194 7.20 -10.43 -0.68
N CYS A 195 8.12 -11.39 -0.56
CA CYS A 195 9.37 -11.22 0.16
C CYS A 195 10.39 -10.45 -0.70
N LYS A 196 11.42 -9.86 -0.08
CA LYS A 196 12.58 -9.28 -0.78
C LYS A 196 13.31 -10.28 -1.68
N CYS A 197 13.19 -11.58 -1.41
CA CYS A 197 13.72 -12.63 -2.28
C CYS A 197 12.93 -12.80 -3.60
N GLY A 198 11.79 -12.12 -3.76
CA GLY A 198 10.94 -12.16 -4.95
C GLY A 198 9.80 -13.18 -4.87
N HIS A 199 9.92 -14.20 -4.04
CA HIS A 199 8.89 -15.23 -3.86
C HIS A 199 7.73 -14.73 -2.96
N PRO A 200 6.50 -15.20 -3.21
CA PRO A 200 5.34 -14.86 -2.38
C PRO A 200 5.40 -15.53 -1.00
N HIS A 201 4.59 -15.02 -0.05
CA HIS A 201 4.56 -15.53 1.33
C HIS A 201 4.19 -17.01 1.43
N ASP A 202 3.35 -17.53 0.54
CA ASP A 202 2.92 -18.94 0.51
C ASP A 202 4.05 -19.91 0.11
N ARG A 203 5.14 -19.42 -0.48
CA ARG A 203 6.39 -20.17 -0.70
C ARG A 203 7.33 -20.16 0.50
N HIS A 204 6.94 -19.51 1.58
CA HIS A 204 7.66 -19.55 2.84
C HIS A 204 6.95 -20.49 3.81
N GLU A 205 7.72 -21.19 4.64
CA GLU A 205 7.16 -22.05 5.69
C GLU A 205 6.48 -21.19 6.77
N PRO A 206 5.24 -21.50 7.21
CA PRO A 206 4.54 -20.64 8.18
C PRO A 206 5.22 -20.46 9.53
N LYS A 207 5.95 -21.47 10.00
CA LYS A 207 6.56 -21.48 11.33
C LYS A 207 7.86 -20.67 11.40
N HIS A 208 8.79 -20.98 10.50
CA HIS A 208 10.11 -20.35 10.47
C HIS A 208 10.22 -19.23 9.45
N LYS A 209 9.20 -19.04 8.61
CA LYS A 209 9.16 -18.04 7.53
C LYS A 209 10.34 -18.18 6.55
N ARG A 210 10.93 -19.36 6.45
CA ARG A 210 12.02 -19.67 5.52
C ARG A 210 11.46 -19.95 4.13
N CYS A 211 12.10 -19.40 3.10
CA CYS A 211 11.71 -19.69 1.73
C CYS A 211 12.04 -21.14 1.36
N LYS A 212 11.11 -21.81 0.67
CA LYS A 212 11.31 -23.19 0.18
C LYS A 212 12.04 -23.25 -1.16
N GLU A 213 12.09 -22.14 -1.89
CA GLU A 213 12.62 -22.06 -3.26
C GLU A 213 14.01 -21.42 -3.34
N CYS A 214 14.48 -20.76 -2.27
CA CYS A 214 15.81 -20.16 -2.23
C CYS A 214 16.43 -20.17 -0.82
N SER A 215 17.64 -19.64 -0.67
CA SER A 215 18.38 -19.57 0.60
C SER A 215 17.89 -18.51 1.59
N CYS A 216 16.78 -17.81 1.29
CA CYS A 216 16.20 -16.79 2.15
C CYS A 216 15.71 -17.42 3.47
N SER A 217 16.34 -17.03 4.58
CA SER A 217 16.13 -17.62 5.90
C SER A 217 14.88 -17.13 6.62
N ASN A 218 14.38 -15.94 6.29
CA ASN A 218 13.22 -15.33 6.91
C ASN A 218 12.46 -14.47 5.89
N PHE A 219 11.14 -14.36 6.06
CA PHE A 219 10.32 -13.50 5.24
C PHE A 219 10.57 -12.04 5.62
N ILE A 220 11.01 -11.26 4.65
CA ILE A 220 11.24 -9.82 4.76
C ILE A 220 10.37 -9.16 3.71
N SER A 221 9.43 -8.31 4.10
CA SER A 221 8.48 -7.78 3.11
C SER A 221 9.17 -6.88 2.08
N ASN A 222 8.76 -7.03 0.82
CA ASN A 222 9.12 -6.09 -0.26
C ASN A 222 8.13 -4.90 -0.35
N PHE A 223 7.23 -4.78 0.63
CA PHE A 223 6.27 -3.71 0.77
C PHE A 223 6.38 -3.11 2.17
N SER A 224 5.84 -1.90 2.33
CA SER A 224 5.68 -1.21 3.60
C SER A 224 4.20 -1.12 3.97
N CYS A 225 3.90 -1.12 5.27
CA CYS A 225 2.54 -0.88 5.75
C CYS A 225 2.06 0.52 5.34
N ALA A 226 0.86 0.61 4.78
CA ALA A 226 0.28 1.88 4.34
C ALA A 226 0.00 2.87 5.49
N ALA A 227 -0.20 2.37 6.72
CA ALA A 227 -0.53 3.20 7.88
C ALA A 227 0.71 3.77 8.59
N CYS A 228 1.76 2.96 8.77
CA CYS A 228 2.93 3.34 9.58
C CYS A 228 4.26 3.37 8.82
N ASN A 229 4.28 3.00 7.53
CA ASN A 229 5.47 2.90 6.67
C ASN A 229 6.56 1.91 7.11
N ASN A 230 6.30 1.06 8.11
CA ASN A 230 7.22 0.00 8.54
C ASN A 230 6.98 -1.31 7.79
N HIS A 231 7.97 -2.20 7.81
CA HIS A 231 7.90 -3.49 7.14
C HIS A 231 7.01 -4.50 7.90
N TRP A 232 6.55 -5.53 7.21
CA TRP A 232 5.59 -6.50 7.76
C TRP A 232 6.16 -7.24 8.98
N GLU A 233 7.43 -7.62 8.94
CA GLU A 233 8.10 -8.33 10.03
C GLU A 233 8.21 -7.53 11.33
N GLN A 234 7.91 -6.23 11.30
CA GLN A 234 7.89 -5.35 12.47
C GLN A 234 6.50 -5.27 13.12
N HIS A 235 5.52 -6.00 12.60
CA HIS A 235 4.16 -6.01 13.09
C HIS A 235 3.78 -7.36 13.68
N GLU A 236 2.83 -7.33 14.60
CA GLU A 236 2.22 -8.50 15.20
C GLU A 236 0.70 -8.42 15.12
N THR A 237 0.06 -9.58 15.23
CA THR A 237 -1.39 -9.67 15.35
C THR A 237 -1.77 -9.78 16.83
N PHE A 238 -2.56 -8.84 17.31
CA PHE A 238 -3.06 -8.78 18.67
C PHE A 238 -4.51 -9.27 18.72
N PHE A 239 -4.85 -9.94 19.81
CA PHE A 239 -6.20 -10.40 20.12
C PHE A 239 -6.56 -9.81 21.48
N GLU A 240 -7.42 -8.80 21.49
CA GLU A 240 -7.71 -8.02 22.69
C GLU A 240 -9.22 -7.86 22.88
N ARG A 241 -9.68 -7.86 24.12
CA ARG A 241 -11.05 -7.46 24.46
C ARG A 241 -11.17 -5.95 24.60
N GLY A 242 -12.38 -5.41 24.53
CA GLY A 242 -12.62 -3.98 24.73
C GLY A 242 -12.04 -3.46 26.04
N SER A 243 -12.22 -4.21 27.13
CA SER A 243 -11.68 -3.86 28.46
C SER A 243 -10.15 -3.81 28.49
N GLU A 244 -9.46 -4.67 27.75
CA GLU A 244 -7.99 -4.69 27.67
C GLU A 244 -7.47 -3.48 26.88
N ARG A 245 -8.20 -3.10 25.83
CA ARG A 245 -7.88 -1.93 25.01
C ARG A 245 -8.07 -0.62 25.79
N GLU A 246 -9.14 -0.51 26.56
CA GLU A 246 -9.36 0.65 27.44
C GLU A 246 -8.23 0.83 28.46
N GLN A 247 -7.76 -0.27 29.07
CA GLN A 247 -6.62 -0.24 29.99
C GLN A 247 -5.33 0.23 29.30
N GLN A 248 -5.14 -0.17 28.04
CA GLN A 248 -4.02 0.25 27.19
C GLN A 248 -4.24 1.63 26.54
N LYS A 249 -5.38 2.29 26.77
CA LYS A 249 -5.79 3.55 26.11
C LYS A 249 -5.86 3.46 24.59
N LEU A 250 -6.23 2.30 24.07
CA LEU A 250 -6.44 2.03 22.66
C LEU A 250 -7.91 2.25 22.27
N PRO A 251 -8.20 2.62 21.02
CA PRO A 251 -9.58 2.82 20.55
C PRO A 251 -10.39 1.53 20.62
N THR A 252 -11.59 1.58 21.20
CA THR A 252 -12.64 0.57 21.06
C THR A 252 -13.55 0.90 19.88
#